data_AF-A0A359KL92-F1
#
_entry.id   AF-A0A359KL92-F1
#
_cell.length_a   1.000
_cell.length_b   1.000
_cell.length_c   1.000
_cell.angle_alpha   90.00
_cell.angle_beta   90.00
_cell.angle_gamma   90.00
#
_symmetry.space_group_name_H-M   'P 1'
#
loop_
_entity.id
_entity.type
_entity.pdbx_description
1 polymer ?
#
loop_
_entity_poly.entity_id
_entity_poly.type
_entity_poly.pdbx_seq_one_letter_code
_entity_poly.pdbx_strand_id
1 'polypeptide(L)' 'TPITGAKLEIEGNMNHAGMAPVIATLTETTPGTYVSDGFEFTMGGDWVISVRGTLPDGTPYQAQIDVGGVGG' A
#
# COMPACT_ATOMS: atom_id res chain seq x y z
N THR A 1 -15.32 12.03 5.42
CA THR A 1 -15.83 10.78 6.03
C THR A 1 -14.96 9.64 5.53
N PRO A 2 -14.66 8.61 6.34
CA PRO A 2 -13.93 7.44 5.85
C PRO A 2 -14.64 6.76 4.67
N ILE A 3 -13.89 6.19 3.73
CA ILE A 3 -14.44 5.51 2.54
C ILE A 3 -14.47 4.00 2.78
N THR A 4 -15.67 3.41 2.81
CA THR A 4 -15.89 1.98 3.08
C THR A 4 -16.14 1.20 1.79
N GLY A 5 -15.75 -0.07 1.69
CA GLY A 5 -16.07 -0.94 0.56
C GLY A 5 -15.21 -0.70 -0.70
N ALA A 6 -14.06 -0.03 -0.57
CA ALA A 6 -13.10 0.08 -1.65
C ALA A 6 -12.37 -1.26 -1.87
N LYS A 7 -11.92 -1.48 -3.10
CA LYS A 7 -11.02 -2.60 -3.45
C LYS A 7 -9.64 -2.02 -3.69
N LEU A 8 -8.69 -2.31 -2.79
CA LEU A 8 -7.37 -1.66 -2.79
C LEU A 8 -6.25 -2.70 -2.76
N GLU A 9 -5.14 -2.34 -3.41
CA GLU A 9 -3.84 -3.02 -3.34
C GLU A 9 -2.80 -2.01 -2.86
N ILE A 10 -1.80 -2.51 -2.15
CA ILE A 10 -0.59 -1.78 -1.76
C ILE A 10 0.61 -2.37 -2.50
N GLU A 11 1.48 -1.48 -3.00
CA GLU A 11 2.72 -1.80 -3.67
C GLU A 11 3.86 -1.00 -3.02
N GLY A 12 4.87 -1.69 -2.49
CA GLY A 12 6.06 -1.10 -1.92
C GLY A 12 7.25 -1.28 -2.86
N ASN A 13 7.83 -0.16 -3.28
CA ASN A 13 9.04 -0.12 -4.09
C ASN A 13 10.20 0.45 -3.27
N MET A 14 11.25 -0.35 -3.08
CA MET A 14 12.47 0.14 -2.44
C MET A 14 13.34 0.88 -3.45
N ASN A 15 13.96 1.99 -3.05
CA ASN A 15 14.91 2.72 -3.89
C ASN A 15 16.30 2.03 -3.89
N HIS A 16 16.34 0.75 -4.24
CA HIS A 16 17.57 -0.02 -4.43
C HIS A 16 17.46 -0.84 -5.71
N ALA A 17 18.47 -0.73 -6.57
CA ALA A 17 18.48 -1.43 -7.85
C ALA A 17 18.36 -2.96 -7.66
N GLY A 18 17.49 -3.58 -8.46
CA GLY A 18 17.31 -5.05 -8.50
C GLY A 18 16.30 -5.63 -7.50
N MET A 19 15.69 -4.82 -6.63
CA MET A 19 14.64 -5.28 -5.73
C MET A 19 13.29 -5.36 -6.44
N ALA A 20 12.58 -6.48 -6.25
CA ALA A 20 11.21 -6.63 -6.71
C ALA A 20 10.24 -5.86 -5.78
N PRO A 21 9.16 -5.28 -6.31
CA PRO A 21 8.14 -4.66 -5.48
C PRO A 21 7.45 -5.70 -4.58
N VAL A 22 7.05 -5.26 -3.38
CA VAL A 22 6.16 -6.02 -2.51
C VAL A 22 4.73 -5.61 -2.80
N ILE A 23 3.92 -6.52 -3.34
CA ILE A 23 2.52 -6.27 -3.68
C ILE A 23 1.64 -7.08 -2.75
N ALA A 24 0.64 -6.44 -2.14
CA ALA A 24 -0.32 -7.12 -1.29
C ALA A 24 -1.71 -6.50 -1.40
N THR A 25 -2.74 -7.30 -1.12
CA THR A 25 -4.13 -6.80 -1.03
C THR A 25 -4.37 -6.12 0.31
N LEU A 26 -5.26 -5.13 0.31
CA LEU A 26 -5.76 -4.45 1.49
C LEU A 26 -7.19 -4.91 1.80
N THR A 27 -7.41 -5.38 3.02
CA THR A 27 -8.72 -5.84 3.51
C THR A 27 -9.29 -4.80 4.47
N GLU A 28 -10.55 -4.43 4.28
CA GLU A 28 -11.25 -3.55 5.22
C GLU A 28 -11.53 -4.30 6.54
N THR A 29 -10.96 -3.85 7.65
CA THR A 29 -11.12 -4.48 8.97
C THR A 29 -12.15 -3.76 9.84
N THR A 30 -12.25 -2.44 9.67
CA THR A 30 -13.30 -1.59 10.23
C THR A 30 -13.66 -0.51 9.19
N PRO A 31 -14.83 0.16 9.30
CA PRO A 31 -15.26 1.13 8.29
C PRO A 31 -14.20 2.17 7.91
N GLY A 32 -13.66 2.04 6.69
CA GLY A 32 -12.64 2.90 6.11
C GLY A 32 -11.21 2.66 6.59
N THR A 33 -10.97 1.60 7.37
CA THR A 33 -9.64 1.14 7.76
C THR A 33 -9.29 -0.12 7.01
N TYR A 34 -8.20 -0.07 6.24
CA TYR A 34 -7.73 -1.19 5.43
C TYR A 34 -6.37 -1.65 5.92
N VAL A 35 -6.20 -2.96 6.07
CA VAL A 35 -4.99 -3.59 6.59
C VAL A 35 -4.52 -4.63 5.58
N SER A 36 -3.20 -4.76 5.43
CA SER A 36 -2.59 -5.84 4.65
C SER A 36 -1.87 -6.80 5.59
N ASP A 37 -2.19 -8.10 5.49
CA ASP A 37 -1.53 -9.15 6.26
C ASP A 37 -0.25 -9.68 5.59
N GLY A 38 0.00 -9.29 4.33
CA GLY A 38 1.11 -9.81 3.51
C GLY A 38 2.15 -8.77 3.12
N PHE A 39 2.00 -7.52 3.56
CA PHE A 39 2.98 -6.47 3.28
C PHE A 39 4.06 -6.44 4.35
N GLU A 40 5.31 -6.65 3.95
CA GLU A 40 6.48 -6.51 4.82
C GLU A 40 7.57 -5.72 4.11
N PHE A 41 8.24 -4.85 4.86
CA PHE A 41 9.49 -4.27 4.40
C PHE A 41 10.57 -5.35 4.44
N THR A 42 11.08 -5.73 3.28
CA THR A 42 12.05 -6.83 3.16
C THR A 42 13.50 -6.39 3.37
N MET A 43 13.74 -5.08 3.49
CA MET A 43 15.05 -4.48 3.68
C MET A 43 14.93 -3.06 4.23
N GLY A 44 15.89 -2.65 5.07
CA GLY A 44 15.97 -1.28 5.56
C GLY A 44 16.42 -0.29 4.50
N GLY A 45 15.86 0.92 4.51
CA GLY A 45 16.15 1.98 3.54
C GLY A 45 14.92 2.83 3.23
N ASP A 46 14.99 3.56 2.11
CA ASP A 46 13.89 4.41 1.65
C ASP A 46 12.98 3.63 0.68
N TRP A 47 11.69 3.82 0.87
CA TRP A 47 10.62 3.15 0.15
C TRP A 47 9.61 4.15 -0.39
N VAL A 48 9.04 3.82 -1.54
CA VAL A 48 7.85 4.45 -2.09
C VAL A 48 6.70 3.47 -1.97
N ILE A 49 5.66 3.87 -1.25
CA ILE A 49 4.44 3.09 -1.08
C ILE A 49 3.36 3.66 -2.00
N SER A 50 2.78 2.82 -2.84
CA SER A 50 1.65 3.14 -3.70
C SER A 50 0.42 2.36 -3.28
N VAL A 51 -0.70 3.03 -3.07
CA VAL A 51 -2.01 2.40 -2.88
C VAL A 51 -2.85 2.67 -4.11
N ARG A 52 -3.41 1.63 -4.72
CA ARG A 52 -4.24 1.77 -5.93
C ARG A 52 -5.45 0.85 -5.88
N GLY A 53 -6.51 1.23 -6.58
CA GLY A 53 -7.70 0.40 -6.67
C GLY A 53 -8.94 1.16 -7.14
N THR A 54 -10.10 0.70 -6.71
CA THR A 54 -11.39 1.32 -7.04
C THR A 54 -12.20 1.61 -5.79
N LEU A 55 -12.77 2.81 -5.73
CA LEU A 55 -13.75 3.21 -4.73
C LEU A 55 -15.09 2.47 -4.95
N PRO A 56 -16.03 2.54 -3.98
CA PRO A 56 -17.31 1.81 -4.07
C PRO A 56 -18.18 2.22 -5.25
N ASP A 57 -18.04 3.46 -5.71
CA ASP A 57 -18.74 4.01 -6.88
C ASP A 57 -18.05 3.65 -8.21
N GLY A 58 -16.96 2.87 -8.16
CA GLY A 58 -16.17 2.49 -9.31
C GLY A 58 -15.09 3.51 -9.70
N THR A 59 -14.99 4.65 -9.01
CA THR A 59 -13.96 5.65 -9.28
C THR A 59 -12.57 5.06 -9.04
N PRO A 60 -11.61 5.19 -9.97
CA PRO A 60 -10.24 4.75 -9.72
C PRO A 60 -9.59 5.62 -8.64
N TYR A 61 -8.81 4.98 -7.77
CA TYR A 61 -8.07 5.62 -6.70
C TYR A 61 -6.59 5.29 -6.80
N GLN A 62 -5.75 6.30 -6.56
CA GLN A 62 -4.31 6.15 -6.40
C GLN A 62 -3.79 7.14 -5.37
N ALA A 63 -2.88 6.69 -4.51
CA ALA A 63 -2.10 7.51 -3.61
C ALA A 63 -0.67 7.00 -3.53
N GLN A 64 0.27 7.91 -3.27
CA GLN A 64 1.68 7.60 -3.08
C GLN A 64 2.18 8.25 -1.79
N ILE A 65 3.03 7.53 -1.05
CA ILE A 65 3.60 7.94 0.21
C ILE A 65 5.08 7.57 0.20
N ASP A 66 5.95 8.53 0.49
CA ASP A 66 7.37 8.28 0.69
C ASP A 66 7.62 7.88 2.16
N VAL A 67 8.29 6.75 2.36
CA VAL A 67 8.64 6.20 3.68
C VAL A 67 10.15 6.11 3.77
N GLY A 68 10.75 7.05 4.50
CA GLY A 68 12.20 7.12 4.68
C GLY A 68 12.69 6.31 5.87
N GLY A 69 13.90 5.78 5.77
CA GLY A 69 14.65 5.25 6.91
C GLY A 69 14.02 4.05 7.62
N VAL A 70 13.39 3.14 6.87
CA VAL A 70 12.90 1.86 7.42
C VAL A 70 14.09 1.12 8.04
N GLY A 71 13.97 0.75 9.32
CA GLY A 71 14.96 -0.06 10.02
C GLY A 71 14.88 -1.53 9.61
N GLY A 72 16.02 -2.22 9.63
CA GLY A 72 16.10 -3.68 9.43
C GLY A 72 15.93 -4.47 10.72
#